data_AF-A0A9W9YJC3-F1
#
_entry.id   AF-A0A9W9YJC3-F1
#
_cell.length_a   1.000
_cell.length_b   1.000
_cell.length_c   1.000
_cell.angle_alpha   90.00
_cell.angle_beta   90.00
_cell.angle_gamma   90.00
#
_symmetry.space_group_name_H-M   'P 1'
#
loop_
_entity.id
_entity.type
_entity.pdbx_description
1 polymer ?
#
loop_
_entity_poly.entity_id
_entity_poly.type
_entity_poly.pdbx_seq_one_letter_code
_entity_poly.pdbx_strand_id
1 'polypeptide(L)'
;MFQKRREYIAAFLGAFGSSILEYDTEGYMKLSLLFQVQGFRCIVHVELDKNFPQESALILPSVDLPREKQPTIRETRGRLSIQPEVDWDVMAERARVFLTEKIPAFKESSLNEHR
;
A
#
# COMPACT_ATOMS: atom_id res chain seq x y z
N MET A 1 -1.83 20.89 5.77
CA MET A 1 -2.30 19.53 5.38
C MET A 1 -1.78 19.11 4.01
N PHE A 2 -1.96 19.91 2.96
CA PHE A 2 -1.49 19.58 1.60
C PHE A 2 0.02 19.31 1.54
N GLN A 3 0.82 20.20 2.12
CA GLN A 3 2.28 20.07 2.11
C GLN A 3 2.77 18.79 2.79
N LYS A 4 2.22 18.43 3.96
CA LYS A 4 2.54 17.18 4.66
C LYS A 4 2.18 15.94 3.84
N ARG A 5 1.04 15.96 3.14
CA ARG A 5 0.63 14.88 2.23
C ARG A 5 1.62 14.74 1.08
N ARG A 6 1.99 15.86 0.45
CA ARG A 6 2.97 15.88 -0.64
C ARG A 6 4.32 15.35 -0.19
N GLU A 7 4.80 15.74 0.98
CA GLU A 7 6.06 15.27 1.55
C GLU A 7 6.01 13.77 1.88
N TYR A 8 4.93 13.30 2.49
CA TYR A 8 4.71 11.87 2.75
C TYR A 8 4.67 11.04 1.47
N ILE A 9 3.91 11.48 0.47
CA ILE A 9 3.87 10.82 -0.84
C ILE A 9 5.26 10.87 -1.49
N ALA A 10 5.99 11.99 -1.44
CA ALA A 10 7.35 12.09 -1.98
C ALA A 10 8.31 11.09 -1.32
N ALA A 11 8.25 10.91 0.00
CA ALA A 11 9.02 9.88 0.71
C ALA A 11 8.64 8.46 0.26
N PHE A 12 7.34 8.19 0.08
CA PHE A 12 6.88 6.93 -0.51
C PHE A 12 7.36 6.74 -1.95
N LEU A 13 7.38 7.79 -2.77
CA LEU A 13 7.89 7.73 -4.13
C LEU A 13 9.39 7.43 -4.13
N GLY A 14 10.15 8.00 -3.19
CA GLY A 14 11.57 7.70 -2.99
C GLY A 14 11.81 6.25 -2.56
N ALA A 15 11.02 5.75 -1.60
CA ALA A 15 11.17 4.39 -1.06
C ALA A 15 10.66 3.29 -2.01
N PHE A 16 9.61 3.56 -2.79
CA PHE A 16 8.92 2.58 -3.64
C PHE A 16 8.99 2.92 -5.14
N GLY A 17 9.95 3.74 -5.57
CA GLY A 17 10.10 4.27 -6.94
C GLY A 17 9.85 3.27 -8.06
N SER A 18 10.40 2.07 -7.95
CA SER A 18 10.27 1.00 -8.94
C SER A 18 8.92 0.26 -8.94
N SER A 19 8.11 0.48 -7.91
CA SER A 19 6.85 -0.23 -7.66
C SER A 19 5.62 0.65 -7.85
N ILE A 20 5.74 1.95 -8.14
CA ILE A 20 4.57 2.82 -8.29
C ILE A 20 3.84 2.52 -9.60
N LEU A 21 2.53 2.35 -9.51
CA LEU A 21 1.63 2.29 -10.66
C LEU A 21 1.05 3.68 -10.96
N GLU A 22 0.50 4.33 -9.94
CA GLU A 22 -0.18 5.61 -10.05
C GLU A 22 -0.24 6.30 -8.67
N TYR A 23 -0.41 7.62 -8.68
CA TYR A 23 -0.67 8.39 -7.48
C TYR A 23 -1.47 9.66 -7.80
N ASP A 24 -2.20 10.14 -6.80
CA ASP A 24 -2.99 11.36 -6.86
C ASP A 24 -2.06 12.60 -6.85
N THR A 25 -1.91 13.23 -8.01
CA THR A 25 -1.07 14.42 -8.19
C THR A 25 -1.75 15.71 -7.74
N GLU A 26 -3.08 15.71 -7.63
CA GLU A 26 -3.86 16.87 -7.23
C GLU A 26 -4.01 16.95 -5.71
N GLY A 27 -4.39 15.85 -5.07
CA GLY A 27 -4.71 15.80 -3.64
C GLY A 27 -3.69 15.08 -2.76
N TYR A 28 -2.75 14.32 -3.35
CA TYR A 28 -1.81 13.46 -2.64
C TYR A 28 -2.49 12.55 -1.62
N MET A 29 -3.72 12.09 -1.89
CA MET A 29 -4.50 11.28 -0.96
C MET A 29 -4.43 9.78 -1.25
N LYS A 30 -4.01 9.42 -2.47
CA LYS A 30 -4.03 8.04 -2.93
C LYS A 30 -2.76 7.69 -3.71
N LEU A 31 -2.27 6.47 -3.55
CA LEU A 31 -1.24 5.89 -4.42
C LEU A 31 -1.45 4.38 -4.56
N SER A 32 -1.05 3.83 -5.69
CA SER A 32 -1.14 2.40 -5.98
C SER A 32 0.28 1.87 -6.29
N LEU A 33 0.65 0.77 -5.65
CA LEU A 33 1.95 0.11 -5.80
C LEU A 33 1.78 -1.31 -6.34
N LEU A 34 2.65 -1.78 -7.21
CA LEU A 34 2.78 -3.17 -7.63
C LEU A 34 3.90 -3.86 -6.87
N PHE A 35 3.56 -4.90 -6.13
CA PHE A 35 4.50 -5.79 -5.46
C PHE A 35 4.54 -7.16 -6.13
N GLN A 36 5.74 -7.73 -6.18
CA GLN A 36 5.97 -9.09 -6.64
C GLN A 36 6.73 -9.88 -5.56
N VAL A 37 6.10 -10.90 -4.98
CA VAL A 37 6.70 -11.76 -3.94
C VAL A 37 6.67 -13.20 -4.40
N GLN A 38 7.85 -13.77 -4.72
CA GLN A 38 8.00 -15.17 -5.13
C GLN A 38 6.99 -15.61 -6.22
N GLY A 39 6.90 -14.82 -7.31
CA GLY A 39 6.00 -15.07 -8.43
C GLY A 39 4.53 -14.65 -8.22
N PHE A 40 4.16 -14.22 -7.01
CA PHE A 40 2.85 -13.65 -6.73
C PHE A 40 2.87 -12.14 -6.97
N ARG A 41 1.90 -11.61 -7.72
CA ARG A 41 1.73 -10.17 -7.93
C ARG A 41 0.52 -9.68 -7.16
N CYS A 42 0.69 -8.57 -6.46
CA CYS A 42 -0.40 -7.86 -5.82
C CYS A 42 -0.24 -6.35 -6.02
N ILE A 43 -1.38 -5.67 -6.14
CA ILE A 43 -1.45 -4.22 -6.10
C ILE A 43 -1.71 -3.82 -4.64
N VAL A 44 -1.13 -2.73 -4.18
CA VAL A 44 -1.36 -2.19 -2.85
C VAL A 44 -1.83 -0.77 -3.03
N HIS A 45 -3.06 -0.48 -2.62
CA HIS A 45 -3.58 0.88 -2.58
C HIS A 45 -3.33 1.48 -1.20
N VAL A 46 -2.68 2.64 -1.16
CA VAL A 46 -2.53 3.44 0.05
C VAL A 46 -3.48 4.62 -0.08
N GLU A 47 -4.41 4.72 0.86
CA GLU A 47 -5.32 5.86 0.98
C GLU A 47 -5.05 6.60 2.29
N LEU A 48 -4.80 7.90 2.18
CA LEU A 48 -4.64 8.78 3.33
C LEU A 48 -6.01 9.25 3.83
N ASP A 49 -6.17 9.28 5.14
CA ASP A 49 -7.37 9.81 5.75
C ASP A 49 -7.51 11.33 5.52
N LYS A 50 -8.74 11.84 5.54
CA LYS A 50 -9.04 13.28 5.43
C LYS A 50 -8.39 14.09 6.55
N ASN A 51 -8.22 13.48 7.72
CA ASN A 51 -7.60 14.06 8.91
C ASN A 51 -6.07 13.87 8.94
N PHE A 52 -5.44 13.46 7.83
CA PHE A 52 -3.98 13.30 7.76
C PHE A 52 -3.24 14.57 8.23
N PRO A 53 -2.20 14.44 9.09
CA PRO A 53 -1.52 13.21 9.52
C PRO A 53 -2.00 12.61 10.87
N GLN A 54 -3.17 13.02 11.38
CA GLN A 54 -3.65 12.63 12.71
C GLN A 54 -4.20 11.20 12.75
N GLU A 55 -4.62 10.65 11.61
CA GLU A 55 -5.18 9.30 11.48
C GLU A 55 -4.29 8.35 10.67
N SER A 56 -4.53 7.04 10.83
CA SER A 56 -3.82 5.98 10.13
C SER A 56 -4.05 6.02 8.62
N ALA A 57 -3.01 5.70 7.83
CA ALA A 57 -3.18 5.40 6.42
C ALA A 57 -3.83 4.01 6.26
N LEU A 58 -4.78 3.91 5.32
CA LEU A 58 -5.37 2.64 4.94
C LEU A 58 -4.52 2.03 3.82
N ILE A 59 -4.10 0.80 4.03
CA ILE A 59 -3.33 0.02 3.06
C ILE A 59 -4.17 -1.19 2.66
N LEU A 60 -4.44 -1.30 1.37
CA LEU A 60 -5.28 -2.34 0.78
C LEU A 60 -4.45 -3.19 -0.18
N PRO A 61 -3.95 -4.36 0.24
CA PRO A 61 -3.46 -5.35 -0.71
C PRO A 61 -4.64 -5.89 -1.52
N SER A 62 -4.56 -5.75 -2.84
CA SER A 62 -5.43 -6.32 -3.85
C SER A 62 -4.64 -7.30 -4.74
N VAL A 63 -5.26 -8.41 -5.13
CA VAL A 63 -4.63 -9.39 -6.03
C VAL A 63 -5.55 -9.62 -7.20
N ASP A 64 -4.96 -9.68 -8.39
CA ASP A 64 -5.59 -10.20 -9.58
C ASP A 64 -5.08 -11.64 -9.81
N LEU A 65 -5.91 -12.62 -9.47
CA LEU A 65 -5.65 -14.02 -9.80
C LEU A 65 -6.23 -14.31 -11.19
N PRO A 66 -5.42 -14.71 -12.18
CA PRO A 66 -5.94 -15.21 -13.44
C PRO A 66 -6.57 -16.58 -13.20
N ARG A 67 -7.88 -16.62 -12.90
CA ARG A 67 -8.70 -17.80 -13.15
C ARG A 67 -9.10 -17.78 -14.63
N GLU A 68 -9.18 -18.95 -15.25
CA GLU A 68 -9.50 -19.14 -16.68
C GLU A 68 -10.76 -18.41 -17.20
N LYS A 69 -11.60 -17.79 -16.34
CA LYS A 69 -12.80 -17.06 -16.77
C LYS A 69 -13.15 -15.77 -16.00
N GLN A 70 -12.46 -15.37 -14.91
CA GLN A 70 -12.77 -14.10 -14.21
C GLN A 70 -11.68 -13.68 -13.20
N PRO A 71 -11.23 -12.40 -13.21
CA PRO A 71 -10.32 -11.86 -12.20
C PRO A 71 -11.03 -11.81 -10.84
N THR A 72 -10.48 -12.48 -9.82
CA THR A 72 -11.02 -12.42 -8.45
C THR A 72 -10.23 -11.39 -7.66
N ILE A 73 -10.81 -10.21 -7.47
CA ILE A 73 -10.24 -9.16 -6.63
C ILE A 73 -10.44 -9.58 -5.16
N ARG A 74 -9.34 -9.83 -4.46
CA ARG A 74 -9.34 -10.05 -3.01
C ARG A 74 -8.77 -8.82 -2.33
N GLU A 75 -9.48 -8.28 -1.35
CA GLU A 75 -9.03 -7.10 -0.60
C GLU A 75 -8.83 -7.47 0.87
N THR A 76 -7.67 -7.09 1.42
CA THR A 76 -7.45 -7.10 2.88
C THR A 76 -7.24 -5.67 3.35
N ARG A 77 -7.77 -5.30 4.51
CA ARG A 77 -7.57 -3.95 5.07
C ARG A 77 -6.51 -3.97 6.17
N GLY A 78 -5.44 -3.23 5.96
CA GLY A 78 -4.43 -2.91 6.97
C GLY A 78 -4.47 -1.43 7.32
N ARG A 79 -4.30 -1.08 8.60
CA ARG A 79 -4.11 0.31 9.04
C ARG A 79 -2.67 0.50 9.49
N LEU A 80 -2.01 1.52 8.95
CA LEU A 80 -0.68 1.95 9.37
C LEU A 80 -0.82 3.23 10.21
N SER A 81 -0.46 3.18 11.49
CA SER A 81 -0.47 4.35 12.36
C SER A 81 0.58 5.35 11.92
N ILE A 82 0.14 6.58 11.62
CA ILE A 82 1.02 7.69 11.26
C ILE A 82 1.54 8.36 12.53
N GLN A 83 2.84 8.64 12.57
CA GLN A 83 3.48 9.40 13.66
C GLN A 83 4.04 10.70 13.06
N PRO A 84 3.30 11.82 13.16
CA PRO A 84 3.68 13.08 12.52
C PRO A 84 4.93 13.74 13.11
N GLU A 85 5.42 13.28 14.26
CA GLU A 85 6.66 13.73 14.90
C GLU A 85 7.91 13.08 14.28
N VAL A 86 7.71 12.02 13.48
CA VAL A 86 8.79 11.24 12.85
C VAL A 86 8.98 11.70 11.40
N ASP A 87 10.21 11.57 10.90
CA ASP A 87 10.53 11.84 9.49
C ASP A 87 9.70 10.96 8.55
N TRP A 88 9.28 11.52 7.41
CA TRP A 88 8.49 10.83 6.40
C TRP A 88 9.26 9.69 5.74
N ASP A 89 10.59 9.79 5.62
CA ASP A 89 11.41 8.69 5.11
C ASP A 89 11.39 7.48 6.05
N VAL A 90 11.41 7.73 7.37
CA VAL A 90 11.26 6.67 8.38
C VAL A 90 9.85 6.07 8.34
N MET A 91 8.83 6.88 8.08
CA MET A 91 7.46 6.38 7.90
C MET A 91 7.30 5.52 6.64
N ALA A 92 7.96 5.89 5.54
CA ALA A 92 7.97 5.09 4.31
C ALA A 92 8.66 3.74 4.54
N GLU A 93 9.78 3.72 5.28
CA GLU A 93 10.47 2.48 5.65
C GLU A 93 9.62 1.59 6.56
N ARG A 94 8.89 2.17 7.52
CA ARG A 94 7.93 1.41 8.35
C ARG A 94 6.82 0.80 7.52
N ALA A 95 6.30 1.53 6.53
CA ALA A 95 5.33 0.99 5.61
C ALA A 95 5.90 -0.18 4.79
N ARG A 96 7.17 -0.08 4.37
CA ARG A 96 7.87 -1.16 3.65
C ARG A 96 7.96 -2.43 4.49
N VAL A 97 8.35 -2.31 5.76
CA VAL A 97 8.38 -3.43 6.71
C VAL A 97 6.99 -4.02 6.89
N PHE A 98 5.98 -3.18 7.15
CA PHE A 98 4.59 -3.61 7.31
C PHE A 98 4.08 -4.39 6.08
N LEU A 99 4.33 -3.89 4.87
CA LEU A 99 3.94 -4.55 3.63
C LEU A 99 4.68 -5.87 3.43
N THR A 100 5.97 -5.92 3.72
CA THR A 100 6.79 -7.13 3.60
C THR A 100 6.30 -8.23 4.54
N GLU A 101 5.78 -7.89 5.72
CA GLU A 101 5.17 -8.85 6.65
C GLU A 101 3.76 -9.28 6.22
N LYS A 102 2.95 -8.35 5.70
CA LYS A 102 1.54 -8.61 5.37
C LYS A 102 1.34 -9.31 4.02
N ILE A 103 2.18 -9.03 3.03
CA ILE A 103 2.03 -9.60 1.68
C ILE A 103 2.17 -11.14 1.67
N PRO A 104 3.13 -11.78 2.36
CA PRO A 104 3.21 -13.23 2.43
C PRO A 104 1.97 -13.87 3.07
N ALA A 105 1.49 -13.33 4.20
CA ALA A 105 0.27 -13.81 4.86
C ALA A 105 -0.97 -13.65 3.94
N PHE A 106 -1.04 -12.55 3.21
CA PHE A 106 -2.09 -12.30 2.23
C PHE A 106 -2.03 -13.26 1.04
N LYS A 107 -0.83 -13.59 0.55
CA LYS A 107 -0.61 -14.63 -0.47
C LYS A 107 -1.12 -15.99 0.01
N GLU A 108 -0.73 -16.42 1.21
CA GLU A 108 -1.17 -17.71 1.76
C GLU A 108 -2.68 -17.79 1.94
N SER A 109 -3.30 -16.74 2.50
CA SER A 109 -4.76 -16.65 2.62
C SER A 109 -5.45 -16.69 1.26
N SER A 110 -4.91 -15.99 0.26
CA SER A 110 -5.46 -15.98 -1.10
C SER A 110 -5.35 -17.35 -1.78
N LEU A 111 -4.31 -18.13 -1.52
CA LEU A 111 -4.09 -19.45 -2.12
C LEU A 111 -4.84 -20.58 -1.38
N ASN A 112 -4.94 -20.52 -0.04
CA ASN A 112 -5.51 -21.61 0.76
C ASN A 112 -7.04 -21.73 0.62
N GLU A 113 -7.76 -20.63 0.37
CA GLU A 113 -9.21 -20.68 0.13
C GLU A 113 -9.59 -21.18 -1.29
N HIS A 114 -8.61 -21.70 -2.04
CA HIS A 114 -8.81 -22.34 -3.34
C HIS A 114 -8.66 -23.88 -3.29
N ARG A 115 -8.53 -24.47 -2.09
CA ARG A 115 -8.59 -25.92 -1.87
C ARG A 115 -9.98 -26.34 -1.40
#